data_AF-A0A1V9XI37-F1
#
_entry.id   AF-A0A1V9XI37-F1
#
_cell.length_a   1.000
_cell.length_b   1.000
_cell.length_c   1.000
_cell.angle_alpha   90.00
_cell.angle_beta   90.00
_cell.angle_gamma   90.00
#
_symmetry.space_group_name_H-M   'P 1'
#
loop_
_entity.id
_entity.type
_entity.pdbx_description
1 polymer ?
#
loop_
_entity_poly.entity_id
_entity_poly.type
_entity_poly.pdbx_seq_one_letter_code
_entity_poly.pdbx_strand_id
1 'polypeptide(L)' 'MLRQRTPIQLLEQLQKKTANVRNVCILAHVDHGKTTLADALVASNGIISQRMAGK' A
#
# COMPACT_ATOMS: atom_id res chain seq x y z
N MET A 1 -8.31 -14.21 -11.51
CA MET A 1 -7.95 -12.77 -11.64
C MET A 1 -8.97 -11.87 -10.90
N LEU A 2 -9.24 -12.13 -9.61
CA LEU A 2 -10.17 -11.32 -8.80
C LEU A 2 -9.65 -11.30 -7.35
N ARG A 3 -8.84 -10.30 -6.99
CA ARG A 3 -8.38 -10.09 -5.60
C ARG A 3 -8.54 -8.61 -5.17
N GLN A 4 -9.58 -7.94 -5.67
CA GLN A 4 -9.79 -6.50 -5.46
C GLN A 4 -10.63 -6.13 -4.22
N ARG A 5 -10.94 -7.10 -3.35
CA ARG A 5 -11.56 -6.79 -2.05
C ARG A 5 -10.73 -7.45 -0.96
N THR A 6 -9.90 -6.67 -0.27
CA THR A 6 -9.36 -7.06 1.03
C THR A 6 -10.55 -7.17 1.98
N PRO A 7 -10.93 -8.39 2.44
CA PRO A 7 -12.07 -8.52 3.33
C PRO A 7 -11.75 -7.79 4.64
N ILE A 8 -12.71 -7.04 5.19
CA ILE A 8 -12.53 -6.32 6.46
C ILE A 8 -12.10 -7.29 7.59
N GLN A 9 -12.65 -8.50 7.59
CA GLN A 9 -12.29 -9.58 8.52
C GLN A 9 -10.80 -9.95 8.45
N LEU A 10 -10.20 -9.94 7.26
CA LEU A 10 -8.77 -10.20 7.09
C LEU A 10 -7.95 -9.05 7.68
N LEU A 11 -8.38 -7.79 7.47
CA LEU A 11 -7.71 -6.63 8.05
C LEU A 11 -7.73 -6.68 9.59
N GLU A 12 -8.87 -7.03 10.20
CA GLU A 12 -8.99 -7.21 11.65
C GLU A 12 -8.03 -8.30 12.18
N GLN A 13 -7.93 -9.43 11.48
CA GLN A 13 -7.00 -10.50 11.85
C GLN A 13 -5.54 -10.08 11.75
N LEU A 14 -5.18 -9.32 10.71
CA LEU A 14 -3.82 -8.81 10.52
C LEU A 14 -3.45 -7.77 11.58
N GLN A 15 -4.36 -6.86 11.94
CA GLN A 15 -4.15 -5.83 12.96
C GLN A 15 -3.88 -6.40 14.36
N LYS A 16 -4.42 -7.59 14.69
CA LYS A 16 -4.18 -8.26 15.97
C LYS A 16 -2.72 -8.73 16.15
N LYS A 17 -1.98 -8.96 15.05
CA LYS A 17 -0.59 -9.43 15.10
C LYS A 17 0.39 -8.25 14.95
N THR A 18 0.44 -7.39 15.96
CA THR A 18 1.23 -6.14 15.96
C THR A 18 2.71 -6.34 15.65
N ALA A 19 3.31 -7.49 16.00
CA ALA A 19 4.69 -7.84 15.66
C ALA A 19 4.99 -7.84 14.14
N ASN A 20 3.95 -8.00 13.30
CA ASN A 20 4.06 -8.00 11.85
C ASN A 20 3.67 -6.65 11.22
N VAL A 21 3.28 -5.65 12.02
CA VAL A 21 2.87 -4.32 11.53
C VAL A 21 4.10 -3.42 11.45
N ARG A 22 4.28 -2.74 10.31
CA ARG A 22 5.35 -1.77 10.08
C ARG A 22 4.74 -0.43 9.72
N ASN A 23 4.85 0.53 10.63
CA ASN A 23 4.51 1.93 10.37
C ASN A 23 5.69 2.57 9.63
N VAL A 24 5.47 2.95 8.37
CA VAL A 24 6.51 3.49 7.49
C VAL A 24 6.14 4.88 7.00
N CYS A 25 7.14 5.72 6.75
CA CYS A 25 6.99 7.06 6.17
C CYS A 25 8.02 7.25 5.05
N ILE A 26 7.60 7.84 3.94
CA ILE A 26 8.47 8.17 2.81
C ILE A 26 8.82 9.66 2.90
N LEU A 27 10.10 9.95 3.16
CA LEU A 27 10.63 11.31 3.27
C LEU A 27 11.59 11.57 2.11
N ALA A 28 11.37 12.66 1.39
CA ALA A 28 12.29 13.13 0.36
C ALA A 28 12.05 14.61 0.03
N HIS A 29 13.03 15.24 -0.62
CA HIS A 29 12.92 16.60 -1.12
C HIS A 29 11.79 16.74 -2.17
N VAL A 30 11.38 17.98 -2.47
CA VAL A 30 10.39 18.27 -3.53
C VAL A 30 10.87 17.64 -4.84
N ASP A 31 9.92 17.13 -5.61
CA ASP A 31 10.14 16.43 -6.90
C ASP A 31 10.96 15.13 -6.88
N HIS A 32 11.32 14.60 -5.71
CA HIS A 32 12.02 13.32 -5.58
C HIS A 32 11.09 12.09 -5.62
N GLY A 33 9.90 12.21 -6.20
CA GLY A 33 9.03 11.04 -6.46
C GLY A 33 8.45 10.33 -5.24
N LYS A 34 8.25 11.02 -4.10
CA LYS A 34 7.63 10.44 -2.89
C LYS A 34 6.31 9.74 -3.18
N THR A 35 5.41 10.44 -3.88
CA THR A 35 4.07 9.94 -4.25
C THR A 35 4.19 8.78 -5.23
N THR A 36 5.07 8.91 -6.23
CA THR A 36 5.35 7.85 -7.22
C THR A 36 5.81 6.55 -6.54
N LEU A 37 6.69 6.64 -5.54
CA LEU A 37 7.16 5.48 -4.79
C LEU A 37 6.05 4.85 -3.94
N ALA A 38 5.25 5.67 -3.25
CA ALA A 38 4.12 5.19 -2.45
C ALA A 38 3.13 4.41 -3.32
N ASP A 39 2.76 4.98 -4.46
CA ASP A 39 1.79 4.39 -5.37
C ASP A 39 2.29 3.09 -6.01
N ALA A 40 3.57 3.03 -6.40
CA ALA A 40 4.19 1.83 -6.92
C ALA A 40 4.14 0.67 -5.91
N LEU A 41 4.39 0.94 -4.62
CA LEU A 41 4.31 -0.07 -3.55
C LEU A 41 2.90 -0.59 -3.31
N VAL A 42 1.90 0.30 -3.34
CA VAL A 42 0.49 -0.10 -3.16
C VAL A 42 0.00 -0.90 -4.38
N ALA A 43 0.42 -0.51 -5.58
CA ALA A 43 0.06 -1.20 -6.83
C ALA A 43 0.77 -2.56 -6.99
N SER A 44 2.03 -2.68 -6.57
CA SER A 44 2.78 -3.94 -6.64
C SER A 44 2.17 -5.04 -5.75
N ASN A 45 1.55 -4.64 -4.64
CA ASN A 45 0.82 -5.52 -3.74
C ASN A 45 -0.62 -5.81 -4.19
N GLY A 46 -1.04 -5.27 -5.35
CA GLY A 46 -2.36 -5.49 -5.93
C GLY A 46 -3.51 -4.84 -5.15
N ILE A 47 -3.20 -3.86 -4.29
CA ILE A 47 -4.21 -3.11 -3.52
C ILE A 47 -4.91 -2.08 -4.43
N ILE A 48 -4.14 -1.44 -5.32
CA ILE A 48 -4.67 -0.60 -6.41
C ILE A 48 -4.20 -1.13 -7.76
N SER A 49 -4.88 -0.75 -8.84
CA SER A 49 -4.42 -1.07 -10.19
C SER A 49 -3.19 -0.23 -10.57
N GLN A 50 -2.27 -0.78 -11.36
CA GLN A 50 -1.10 -0.05 -11.90
C GLN A 50 -1.49 1.23 -12.66
N ARG A 51 -2.69 1.27 -13.27
CA ARG A 51 -3.21 2.45 -13.98
C ARG A 51 -3.57 3.62 -13.06
N MET A 52 -3.78 3.34 -11.77
CA MET A 52 -4.10 4.33 -10.74
C MET A 52 -2.84 4.81 -10.00
N ALA A 53 -1.70 4.15 -10.19
CA ALA A 53 -0.45 4.54 -9.54
C ALA A 53 0.14 5.79 -10.20
N GLY A 54 0.46 6.82 -9.42
CA GLY A 54 1.09 8.06 -9.90
C GLY A 54 0.15 9.02 -10.64
N LYS A 55 -1.17 8.84 -10.52
CA LYS A 55 -2.18 9.77 -11.03
C LYS A 55 -2.56 10.85 -10.03
#